data_AF-A0A7J2LZ24-F1
#
_entry.id   AF-A0A7J2LZ24-F1
#
_cell.length_a   1.000
_cell.length_b   1.000
_cell.length_c   1.000
_cell.angle_alpha   90.00
_cell.angle_beta   90.00
_cell.angle_gamma   90.00
#
_symmetry.space_group_name_H-M   'P 1'
#
loop_
_entity.id
_entity.type
_entity.pdbx_description
1 polymer ?
#
loop_
_entity_poly.entity_id
_entity_poly.type
_entity_poly.pdbx_seq_one_letter_code
_entity_poly.pdbx_strand_id
1 'polypeptide(L)'
;MDEAPTGVMTVYWSRWFRRIMEDLEREFEMFERELDRMLSRVSKEGAEVIGPYVYGFSVTIGPEGVPIVRTFGNVPRAEEGYRTPFVDVIVDDKANQVRVIAELPGVSKEDIDINATEKTVEIKAERGERKYRAVVDLPVEVDVGSA
;
A
#
# COMPACT_ATOMS: atom_id res chain seq x y z
N MET A 1 -29.69 -28.76 12.03
CA MET A 1 -29.23 -28.53 10.66
C MET A 1 -29.90 -27.24 10.25
N ASP A 2 -29.26 -26.11 10.52
CA ASP A 2 -29.73 -24.79 10.10
C ASP A 2 -28.89 -24.39 8.90
N GLU A 3 -29.55 -24.29 7.74
CA GLU A 3 -28.95 -23.72 6.55
C GLU A 3 -28.90 -22.19 6.71
N ALA A 4 -27.69 -21.64 6.76
CA ALA A 4 -27.48 -20.20 6.77
C ALA A 4 -27.93 -19.58 5.43
N PRO A 5 -28.54 -18.38 5.42
CA PRO A 5 -29.07 -17.77 4.22
C PRO A 5 -27.93 -17.28 3.31
N THR A 6 -27.62 -18.06 2.28
CA THR A 6 -26.49 -17.85 1.36
C THR A 6 -26.69 -16.70 0.36
N GLY A 7 -27.89 -16.15 0.22
CA GLY A 7 -28.20 -15.22 -0.89
C GLY A 7 -27.68 -13.78 -0.73
N VAL A 8 -27.71 -13.20 0.47
CA VAL A 8 -27.39 -11.76 0.67
C VAL A 8 -25.90 -11.55 0.91
N MET A 9 -25.25 -12.50 1.59
CA MET A 9 -23.80 -12.49 1.82
C MET A 9 -23.01 -12.59 0.52
N THR A 10 -23.33 -13.54 -0.38
CA THR A 10 -22.60 -13.70 -1.65
C THR A 10 -22.66 -12.46 -2.54
N VAL A 11 -23.75 -11.70 -2.49
CA VAL A 11 -23.91 -10.45 -3.26
C VAL A 11 -23.05 -9.33 -2.70
N TYR A 12 -23.00 -9.13 -1.38
CA TYR A 12 -22.11 -8.14 -0.74
C TYR A 12 -20.64 -8.46 -0.99
N TRP A 13 -20.27 -9.74 -0.87
CA TRP A 13 -18.95 -10.27 -1.22
C TRP A 13 -18.56 -9.98 -2.67
N SER A 14 -19.45 -10.23 -3.63
CA SER A 14 -19.17 -10.00 -5.05
C SER A 14 -18.98 -8.53 -5.43
N ARG A 15 -19.61 -7.59 -4.71
CA ARG A 15 -19.47 -6.14 -4.96
C ARG A 15 -18.20 -5.61 -4.30
N TRP A 16 -17.94 -6.03 -3.08
CA TRP A 16 -16.73 -5.66 -2.35
C TRP A 16 -15.49 -6.23 -3.05
N PHE A 17 -15.53 -7.50 -3.49
CA PHE A 17 -14.42 -8.13 -4.22
C PHE A 17 -14.21 -7.44 -5.56
N ARG A 18 -15.28 -7.08 -6.27
CA ARG A 18 -15.17 -6.26 -7.49
C ARG A 18 -14.48 -4.94 -7.22
N ARG A 19 -14.83 -4.24 -6.14
CA ARG A 19 -14.18 -2.98 -5.78
C ARG A 19 -12.69 -3.14 -5.53
N ILE A 20 -12.29 -4.19 -4.81
CA ILE A 20 -10.88 -4.49 -4.55
C ILE A 20 -10.13 -4.86 -5.82
N MET A 21 -10.76 -5.64 -6.71
CA MET A 21 -10.17 -5.97 -8.00
C MET A 21 -10.08 -4.73 -8.89
N GLU A 22 -11.06 -3.84 -8.87
CA GLU A 22 -11.01 -2.55 -9.58
C GLU A 22 -9.89 -1.64 -9.03
N ASP A 23 -9.71 -1.60 -7.71
CA ASP A 23 -8.63 -0.82 -7.07
C ASP A 23 -7.25 -1.43 -7.40
N LEU A 24 -7.12 -2.77 -7.36
CA LEU A 24 -5.92 -3.48 -7.79
C LEU A 24 -5.62 -3.27 -9.28
N GLU A 25 -6.61 -3.36 -10.15
CA GLU A 25 -6.47 -3.10 -11.59
C GLU A 25 -5.93 -1.69 -11.85
N ARG A 26 -6.46 -0.68 -11.14
CA ARG A 26 -5.94 0.69 -11.22
C ARG A 26 -4.49 0.79 -10.78
N GLU A 27 -4.11 0.11 -9.69
CA GLU A 27 -2.71 0.08 -9.26
C GLU A 27 -1.80 -0.62 -10.28
N PHE A 28 -2.25 -1.73 -10.88
CA PHE A 28 -1.54 -2.41 -11.95
C PHE A 28 -1.34 -1.51 -13.16
N GLU A 29 -2.37 -0.79 -13.60
CA GLU A 29 -2.21 0.13 -14.73
C GLU A 29 -1.25 1.28 -14.40
N MET A 30 -1.24 1.78 -13.16
CA MET A 30 -0.25 2.78 -12.74
C MET A 30 1.17 2.22 -12.76
N PHE A 31 1.33 0.97 -12.31
CA PHE A 31 2.59 0.25 -12.37
C PHE A 31 3.09 0.05 -13.81
N GLU A 32 2.24 -0.45 -14.70
CA GLU A 32 2.58 -0.64 -16.13
C GLU A 32 3.02 0.67 -16.78
N ARG A 33 2.29 1.77 -16.52
CA ARG A 33 2.66 3.10 -17.00
C ARG A 33 4.02 3.57 -16.50
N GLU A 34 4.36 3.27 -15.25
CA GLU A 34 5.65 3.68 -14.66
C GLU A 34 6.81 2.83 -15.19
N LEU A 35 6.60 1.52 -15.35
CA LEU A 35 7.55 0.64 -16.03
C LEU A 35 7.80 1.09 -17.47
N ASP A 36 6.74 1.39 -18.23
CA ASP A 36 6.86 1.85 -19.61
C ASP A 36 7.67 3.15 -19.70
N ARG A 37 7.48 4.08 -18.75
CA ARG A 37 8.31 5.29 -18.66
C ARG A 37 9.77 4.96 -18.38
N MET A 38 10.04 4.09 -17.41
CA MET A 38 11.42 3.67 -17.07
C MET A 38 12.12 2.99 -18.25
N LEU A 39 11.46 2.03 -18.89
CA LEU A 39 11.98 1.32 -20.06
C LEU A 39 12.19 2.27 -21.25
N SER A 40 11.27 3.23 -21.44
CA SER A 40 11.40 4.26 -22.48
C SER A 40 12.61 5.18 -22.24
N ARG A 41 12.92 5.53 -20.99
CA ARG A 41 14.11 6.31 -20.64
C ARG A 41 15.39 5.51 -20.87
N VAL A 42 15.43 4.25 -20.43
CA VAL A 42 16.54 3.33 -20.71
C VAL A 42 16.82 3.22 -22.21
N SER A 43 15.77 3.07 -23.04
CA SER A 43 15.93 2.97 -24.49
C SER A 43 16.39 4.26 -25.15
N LYS A 44 16.07 5.44 -24.60
CA LYS A 44 16.40 6.75 -25.19
C LYS A 44 17.73 7.33 -24.69
N GLU A 45 18.09 7.07 -23.45
CA GLU A 45 19.23 7.68 -22.76
C GLU A 45 20.37 6.68 -22.50
N GLY A 46 20.19 5.40 -22.85
CA GLY A 46 21.20 4.36 -22.71
C GLY A 46 21.47 3.94 -21.25
N ALA A 47 20.55 4.23 -20.34
CA ALA A 47 20.65 3.84 -18.94
C ALA A 47 20.54 2.32 -18.74
N GLU A 48 21.28 1.75 -17.78
CA GLU A 48 21.21 0.31 -17.48
C GLU A 48 19.92 -0.06 -16.74
N VAL A 49 19.30 -1.18 -17.11
CA VAL A 49 18.18 -1.77 -16.35
C VAL A 49 18.73 -2.37 -15.05
N ILE A 50 18.43 -1.73 -13.92
CA ILE A 50 18.89 -2.18 -12.60
C ILE A 50 17.92 -3.26 -12.06
N GLY A 51 18.16 -4.51 -12.46
CA GLY A 51 17.56 -5.70 -11.84
C GLY A 51 16.09 -5.99 -12.16
N PRO A 52 15.52 -7.09 -11.65
CA PRO A 52 14.13 -7.44 -11.88
C PRO A 52 13.20 -6.54 -11.06
N TYR A 53 12.24 -5.93 -11.73
CA TYR A 53 11.13 -5.22 -11.11
C TYR A 53 10.03 -6.22 -10.75
N VAL A 54 9.66 -6.25 -9.47
CA VAL A 54 8.66 -7.14 -8.89
C VAL A 54 7.59 -6.27 -8.25
N TYR A 55 6.35 -6.43 -8.68
CA TYR A 55 5.17 -5.90 -8.03
C TYR A 55 4.21 -7.07 -7.85
N GLY A 56 3.72 -7.25 -6.63
CA GLY A 56 2.81 -8.32 -6.28
C GLY A 56 1.91 -7.92 -5.13
N PHE A 57 0.85 -8.71 -4.97
CA PHE A 57 -0.11 -8.52 -3.90
C PHE A 57 -0.56 -9.89 -3.37
N SER A 58 -0.97 -9.92 -2.11
CA SER A 58 -1.63 -11.06 -1.50
C SER A 58 -2.98 -10.63 -0.98
N VAL A 59 -4.02 -11.40 -1.27
CA VAL A 59 -5.35 -11.23 -0.68
C VAL A 59 -5.59 -12.42 0.24
N THR A 60 -5.76 -12.16 1.54
CA THR A 60 -6.07 -13.19 2.54
C THR A 60 -7.48 -12.99 3.06
N ILE A 61 -8.32 -14.02 2.99
CA ILE A 61 -9.66 -13.98 3.60
C ILE A 61 -9.59 -14.57 5.00
N GLY A 62 -9.86 -13.74 6.03
CA GLY A 62 -9.91 -14.18 7.42
C GLY A 62 -11.17 -14.99 7.75
N PRO A 63 -11.20 -15.69 8.90
CA PRO A 63 -12.35 -16.47 9.37
C PRO A 63 -13.62 -15.62 9.58
N GLU A 64 -13.45 -14.32 9.88
CA GLU A 64 -14.54 -13.34 9.98
C GLU A 64 -15.05 -12.88 8.60
N GLY A 65 -14.49 -13.40 7.51
CA GLY A 65 -14.85 -13.00 6.17
C GLY A 65 -14.38 -11.60 5.78
N VAL A 66 -13.49 -11.00 6.58
CA VAL A 66 -12.85 -9.73 6.24
C VAL A 66 -11.54 -10.02 5.48
N PRO A 67 -11.46 -9.63 4.22
CA PRO A 67 -10.28 -9.80 3.38
C PRO A 67 -9.22 -8.70 3.61
N ILE A 68 -7.97 -9.14 3.64
CA ILE A 68 -6.79 -8.34 3.93
C ILE A 68 -5.92 -8.34 2.67
N VAL A 69 -5.76 -7.18 2.05
CA VAL A 69 -4.87 -6.98 0.90
C VAL A 69 -3.50 -6.50 1.40
N ARG A 70 -2.43 -7.10 0.89
CA ARG A 70 -1.05 -6.66 1.14
C ARG A 70 -0.30 -6.57 -0.18
N THR A 71 0.39 -5.48 -0.44
CA THR A 71 1.26 -5.33 -1.60
C THR A 71 2.71 -5.58 -1.21
N PHE A 72 3.51 -6.12 -2.14
CA PHE A 72 4.94 -6.33 -1.99
C PHE A 72 5.65 -6.06 -3.31
N GLY A 73 6.93 -5.73 -3.26
CA GLY A 73 7.69 -5.45 -4.46
C GLY A 73 8.79 -4.42 -4.26
N ASN A 74 9.53 -4.18 -5.33
CA ASN A 74 10.61 -3.20 -5.39
C ASN A 74 10.36 -2.13 -6.48
N VAL A 75 9.13 -2.02 -6.98
CA VAL A 75 8.81 -1.05 -8.01
C VAL A 75 8.62 0.32 -7.39
N PRO A 76 9.40 1.32 -7.82
CA PRO A 76 9.24 2.67 -7.31
C PRO A 76 7.86 3.23 -7.68
N ARG A 77 7.04 3.61 -6.69
CA ARG A 77 6.09 4.72 -6.86
C ARG A 77 6.95 6.00 -6.88
N ALA A 78 7.71 6.23 -7.96
CA ALA A 78 8.85 7.15 -7.93
C ALA A 78 8.45 8.62 -8.01
N GLU A 79 8.69 9.35 -6.92
CA GLU A 79 9.45 10.58 -7.04
C GLU A 79 10.95 10.23 -7.09
N GLU A 80 11.67 10.81 -8.06
CA GLU A 80 13.13 10.63 -8.16
C GLU A 80 13.83 11.00 -6.84
N GLY A 81 14.66 10.09 -6.34
CA GLY A 81 15.46 10.29 -5.14
C GLY A 81 14.88 9.75 -3.83
N TYR A 82 13.62 9.28 -3.80
CA TYR A 82 13.02 8.68 -2.61
C TYR A 82 13.02 7.16 -2.64
N ARG A 83 13.32 6.54 -1.50
CA ARG A 83 13.22 5.09 -1.27
C ARG A 83 11.87 4.77 -0.63
N THR A 84 11.29 3.62 -0.94
CA THR A 84 10.11 3.15 -0.21
C THR A 84 10.56 2.49 1.09
N PRO A 85 10.12 2.97 2.27
CA PRO A 85 10.41 2.30 3.54
C PRO A 85 9.63 0.98 3.64
N PHE A 86 10.10 0.06 4.49
CA PHE A 86 9.29 -1.09 4.87
C PHE A 86 8.17 -0.62 5.80
N VAL A 87 6.93 -0.97 5.47
CA VAL A 87 5.75 -0.59 6.26
C VAL A 87 4.89 -1.82 6.53
N ASP A 88 4.44 -1.95 7.77
CA ASP A 88 3.42 -2.91 8.19
C ASP A 88 2.20 -2.19 8.79
N VAL A 89 1.02 -2.76 8.57
CA VAL A 89 -0.26 -2.23 9.06
C VAL A 89 -0.98 -3.32 9.84
N ILE A 90 -1.25 -3.03 11.10
CA ILE A 90 -1.90 -3.96 12.03
C ILE A 90 -3.19 -3.32 12.53
N VAL A 91 -4.31 -4.01 12.32
CA VAL A 91 -5.60 -3.68 12.94
C VAL A 91 -5.73 -4.45 14.24
N ASP A 92 -5.92 -3.76 15.35
CA ASP A 92 -6.19 -4.35 16.66
C ASP A 92 -7.65 -4.08 17.06
N ASP A 93 -8.54 -5.02 16.72
CA ASP A 93 -9.97 -4.90 16.99
C ASP A 93 -10.28 -4.84 18.50
N LYS A 94 -9.43 -5.44 19.34
CA LYS A 94 -9.63 -5.44 20.80
C LYS A 94 -9.28 -4.09 21.42
N ALA A 95 -8.23 -3.45 20.92
CA ALA A 95 -7.81 -2.12 21.34
C ALA A 95 -8.52 -0.99 20.57
N ASN A 96 -9.31 -1.33 19.55
CA ASN A 96 -9.95 -0.38 18.63
C ASN A 96 -8.93 0.61 18.03
N GLN A 97 -7.78 0.10 17.56
CA GLN A 97 -6.67 0.91 17.05
C GLN A 97 -6.07 0.30 15.77
N VAL A 98 -5.66 1.17 14.84
CA VAL A 98 -4.80 0.81 13.70
C VAL A 98 -3.38 1.27 13.99
N ARG A 99 -2.40 0.38 13.78
CA ARG A 99 -0.97 0.69 13.95
C ARG A 99 -0.28 0.60 12.59
N VAL A 100 0.34 1.71 12.19
CA VAL A 100 1.23 1.79 11.02
C VAL A 100 2.67 1.84 11.53
N ILE A 101 3.49 0.86 11.13
CA ILE A 101 4.87 0.72 11.57
C ILE A 101 5.77 0.88 10.35
N ALA A 102 6.63 1.89 10.34
CA ALA A 102 7.55 2.16 9.24
C ALA A 102 9.01 2.15 9.69
N GLU A 103 9.87 1.47 8.94
CA GLU A 103 11.31 1.43 9.21
C GLU A 103 12.05 2.50 8.37
N LEU A 104 12.64 3.48 9.07
CA LEU A 104 13.30 4.65 8.46
C LEU A 104 14.75 4.79 8.93
N PRO A 105 15.68 3.92 8.48
CA PRO A 105 17.04 3.91 8.99
C PRO A 105 17.81 5.18 8.59
N GLY A 106 18.44 5.79 9.59
CA GLY A 106 19.27 6.99 9.44
C GLY A 106 18.50 8.31 9.50
N VAL A 107 17.20 8.29 9.80
CA VAL A 107 16.34 9.49 9.89
C VAL A 107 15.97 9.72 11.35
N SER A 108 16.01 10.98 11.81
CA SER A 108 15.54 11.35 13.16
C SER A 108 14.04 11.63 13.15
N LYS A 109 13.37 11.59 14.32
CA LYS A 109 11.92 11.84 14.41
C LYS A 109 11.53 13.22 13.89
N GLU A 110 12.34 14.24 14.15
CA GLU A 110 12.12 15.60 13.63
C GLU A 110 12.17 15.73 12.10
N ASP A 111 12.74 14.76 11.40
CA ASP A 111 12.88 14.75 9.94
C ASP A 111 11.72 13.98 9.24
N ILE A 112 10.69 13.55 10.00
CA ILE A 112 9.56 12.76 9.52
C ILE A 112 8.30 13.61 9.49
N ASP A 113 7.68 13.69 8.33
CA ASP A 113 6.37 14.26 8.09
C ASP A 113 5.35 13.13 7.89
N ILE A 114 4.24 13.19 8.62
CA ILE A 114 3.17 12.20 8.58
C ILE A 114 1.86 12.94 8.31
N ASN A 115 1.20 12.58 7.22
CA ASN A 115 -0.11 13.09 6.88
C ASN A 115 -1.09 11.92 6.84
N ALA A 116 -2.14 11.98 7.65
CA ALA A 116 -3.17 10.95 7.70
C ALA A 116 -4.50 11.48 7.18
N THR A 117 -5.21 10.64 6.44
CA THR A 117 -6.63 10.78 6.13
C THR A 117 -7.39 9.65 6.79
N GLU A 118 -8.72 9.61 6.65
CA GLU A 118 -9.52 8.50 7.15
C GLU A 118 -9.09 7.14 6.56
N LYS A 119 -8.44 7.13 5.39
CA LYS A 119 -8.14 5.89 4.64
C LYS A 119 -6.68 5.71 4.28
N THR A 120 -5.83 6.69 4.50
CA THR A 120 -4.43 6.64 4.07
C THR A 120 -3.51 7.31 5.08
N VAL A 121 -2.28 6.81 5.17
CA VAL A 121 -1.18 7.46 5.87
C VAL A 121 -0.04 7.67 4.89
N GLU A 122 0.28 8.92 4.65
CA GLU A 122 1.48 9.34 3.93
C GLU A 122 2.62 9.56 4.92
N ILE A 123 3.76 8.93 4.63
CA ILE A 123 4.99 9.03 5.42
C ILE A 123 6.06 9.60 4.48
N LYS A 124 6.62 10.74 4.86
CA LYS A 124 7.72 11.37 4.15
C LYS A 124 8.85 11.65 5.12
N ALA A 125 10.08 11.31 4.73
CA ALA A 125 11.25 11.48 5.60
C ALA A 125 12.47 11.91 4.79
N GLU A 126 13.19 12.95 5.23
CA GLU A 126 14.36 13.47 4.52
C GLU A 126 15.49 13.87 5.48
N ARG A 127 16.64 13.19 5.37
CA ARG A 127 17.87 13.57 6.09
C ARG A 127 19.12 13.33 5.24
N GLY A 128 19.72 14.40 4.74
CA GLY A 128 20.85 14.33 3.81
C GLY A 128 20.50 13.47 2.59
N GLU A 129 21.32 12.43 2.32
CA GLU A 129 21.11 11.47 1.22
C GLU A 129 20.04 10.40 1.51
N ARG A 130 19.49 10.35 2.72
CA ARG A 130 18.45 9.39 3.12
C ARG A 130 17.08 10.03 2.94
N LYS A 131 16.35 9.61 1.91
CA LYS A 131 15.00 10.08 1.63
C LYS A 131 14.05 8.89 1.50
N TYR A 132 12.92 8.96 2.20
CA TYR A 132 11.89 7.93 2.18
C TYR A 132 10.52 8.53 1.90
N ARG A 133 9.71 7.81 1.11
CA ARG A 133 8.30 8.15 0.92
C ARG A 133 7.47 6.88 0.80
N ALA A 134 6.35 6.84 1.52
CA ALA A 134 5.32 5.82 1.41
C ALA A 134 3.94 6.46 1.48
N VAL A 135 3.02 5.93 0.69
CA VAL A 135 1.58 6.16 0.87
C VAL A 135 0.98 4.81 1.18
N VAL A 136 0.35 4.71 2.34
CA VAL A 136 -0.10 3.46 2.95
C VAL A 136 -1.62 3.50 3.04
N ASP A 137 -2.30 2.60 2.34
CA ASP A 137 -3.75 2.45 2.46
C ASP A 137 -4.11 1.74 3.76
N LEU A 138 -5.11 2.26 4.46
CA LEU A 138 -5.64 1.70 5.69
C LEU A 138 -6.78 0.72 5.37
N PRO A 139 -6.80 -0.47 5.99
CA PRO A 139 -7.83 -1.47 5.74
C PRO A 139 -9.20 -1.10 6.31
N VAL A 140 -9.26 -0.09 7.19
CA VAL A 140 -10.46 0.43 7.83
C VAL A 140 -10.40 1.96 7.91
N GLU A 141 -11.55 2.61 7.98
CA GLU A 141 -11.63 4.05 8.23
C GLU A 141 -11.21 4.37 9.68
N VAL A 142 -10.38 5.41 9.86
CA VAL A 142 -9.88 5.84 11.18
C VAL A 142 -10.25 7.30 11.48
N ASP A 143 -10.39 7.62 12.77
CA ASP A 143 -10.49 9.01 13.21
C ASP A 143 -9.09 9.64 13.32
N VAL A 144 -8.76 10.51 12.37
CA VAL A 144 -7.46 11.19 12.30
C VAL A 144 -7.20 12.10 13.51
N GLY A 145 -8.25 12.63 14.15
CA GLY A 145 -8.10 13.51 15.33
C GLY A 145 -7.64 12.77 16.59
N SER A 146 -7.62 11.44 16.55
CA SER A 146 -7.22 10.57 17.67
C SER A 146 -5.74 10.12 17.60
N ALA A 147 -5.00 10.56 16.57
CA ALA A 147 -3.61 10.19 16.29
C ALA A 147 -2.58 10.85 17.22
#